data_AF-A0A524QR08-F1
#
_entry.id   AF-A0A524QR08-F1
#
_cell.length_a   1.000
_cell.length_b   1.000
_cell.length_c   1.000
_cell.angle_alpha   90.00
_cell.angle_beta   90.00
_cell.angle_gamma   90.00
#
_symmetry.space_group_name_H-M   'P 1'
#
loop_
_entity.id
_entity.type
_entity.pdbx_description
1 polymer ?
#
loop_
_entity_poly.entity_id
_entity_poly.type
_entity_poly.pdbx_seq_one_letter_code
_entity_poly.pdbx_strand_id
1 'polypeptide(L)'
;MFSKIRDVSAVFTLEHELGRLREVYLEAALDGDSPEPPFWTDGEERAFAQVREAHFSRPVRVFLDPEDKRTDDEAWEERDSVLAEEAALWSHRRLREIPFVGDGIHDDAEDSPDPTPPDLTSQNAVGAGGSD
;
A
#
# COMPACT_ATOMS: atom_id res chain seq x y z
N MET A 1 15.25 5.05 18.20
CA MET A 1 14.52 3.76 18.33
C MET A 1 13.02 4.01 18.41
N PHE A 2 12.58 4.93 19.27
CA PHE A 2 11.17 5.32 19.42
C PHE A 2 10.54 5.94 18.16
N SER A 3 11.31 6.70 17.36
CA SER A 3 10.86 7.22 16.07
C SER A 3 10.41 6.13 15.09
N LYS A 4 11.12 5.01 15.01
CA LYS A 4 10.72 3.87 14.16
C LYS A 4 9.44 3.19 14.65
N ILE A 5 9.25 3.09 15.97
CA ILE A 5 8.03 2.50 16.55
C ILE A 5 6.83 3.39 16.25
N ARG A 6 6.98 4.71 16.36
CA ARG A 6 5.98 5.68 15.92
C ARG A 6 5.65 5.51 14.44
N ASP A 7 6.66 5.46 13.57
CA ASP A 7 6.44 5.35 12.13
C ASP A 7 5.67 4.07 11.78
N VAL A 8 6.08 2.92 12.36
CA VAL A 8 5.36 1.65 12.19
C VAL A 8 3.91 1.76 12.69
N SER A 9 3.69 2.36 13.87
CA SER A 9 2.34 2.56 14.40
C SER A 9 1.50 3.49 13.53
N ALA A 10 2.11 4.53 12.95
CA ALA A 10 1.46 5.47 12.06
C ALA A 10 1.03 4.79 10.75
N VAL A 11 1.85 3.90 10.19
CA VAL A 11 1.47 3.07 9.04
C VAL A 11 0.28 2.18 9.35
N PHE A 12 0.27 1.50 10.50
CA PHE A 12 -0.87 0.67 10.91
C PHE A 12 -2.15 1.48 11.07
N THR A 13 -2.08 2.66 11.68
CA THR A 13 -3.23 3.55 11.79
C THR A 13 -3.70 4.02 10.41
N LEU A 14 -2.79 4.44 9.53
CA LEU A 14 -3.13 4.89 8.19
C LEU A 14 -3.80 3.78 7.38
N GLU A 15 -3.24 2.57 7.41
CA GLU A 15 -3.82 1.43 6.69
C GLU A 15 -5.20 1.07 7.22
N HIS A 16 -5.40 1.13 8.54
CA HIS A 16 -6.71 0.89 9.15
C HIS A 16 -7.76 1.94 8.72
N GLU A 17 -7.41 3.23 8.74
CA GLU A 17 -8.33 4.29 8.29
C GLU A 17 -8.67 4.17 6.80
N LEU A 18 -7.66 3.92 5.95
CA LEU A 18 -7.86 3.72 4.52
C LEU A 18 -8.64 2.42 4.23
N GLY A 19 -8.45 1.38 5.04
CA GLY A 19 -9.22 0.14 5.00
C GLY A 19 -10.70 0.41 5.26
N ARG A 20 -11.03 1.15 6.33
CA ARG A 20 -12.40 1.56 6.63
C ARG A 20 -13.03 2.40 5.53
N LEU A 21 -12.26 3.32 4.93
CA LEU A 21 -12.74 4.11 3.79
C LEU A 21 -13.13 3.22 2.60
N ARG A 22 -12.31 2.20 2.29
CA ARG A 22 -12.61 1.22 1.25
C ARG A 22 -13.81 0.35 1.58
N GLU A 23 -13.96 -0.08 2.84
CA GLU A 23 -15.12 -0.85 3.29
C GLU A 23 -16.41 -0.05 3.08
N VAL A 24 -16.45 1.21 3.52
CA VAL A 24 -17.61 2.11 3.31
C VAL A 24 -17.92 2.30 1.83
N TYR A 25 -16.89 2.44 0.99
CA TYR A 25 -17.08 2.52 -0.46
C TYR A 25 -17.70 1.24 -1.04
N LEU A 26 -17.20 0.07 -0.62
CA LEU A 26 -17.70 -1.22 -1.10
C LEU A 26 -19.13 -1.48 -0.64
N GLU A 27 -19.47 -1.12 0.60
CA GLU A 27 -20.84 -1.19 1.11
C GLU A 27 -21.79 -0.33 0.28
N ALA A 28 -21.44 0.93 0.03
CA ALA A 28 -22.23 1.81 -0.84
C ALA A 28 -22.41 1.23 -2.24
N ALA A 29 -21.32 0.70 -2.83
CA ALA A 29 -21.38 0.08 -4.16
C ALA A 29 -22.27 -1.17 -4.20
N LEU A 30 -22.30 -1.97 -3.13
CA LEU A 30 -23.21 -3.12 -3.00
C LEU A 30 -24.67 -2.70 -2.88
N ASP A 31 -24.93 -1.56 -2.24
CA ASP A 31 -26.27 -0.96 -2.13
C ASP A 31 -26.72 -0.24 -3.40
N GLY A 32 -25.84 -0.15 -4.42
CA GLY A 32 -26.09 0.53 -5.70
C GLY A 32 -25.88 2.03 -5.64
N ASP A 33 -25.37 2.55 -4.52
CA ASP A 33 -25.00 3.95 -4.34
C ASP A 33 -23.53 4.14 -4.70
N SER A 34 -23.24 5.01 -5.69
CA SER A 34 -21.87 5.42 -5.97
C SER A 34 -21.58 6.70 -5.18
N PRO A 35 -20.63 6.70 -4.23
CA PRO A 35 -20.22 7.92 -3.54
C PRO A 35 -19.78 8.98 -4.56
N GLU A 36 -20.05 10.26 -4.23
CA GLU A 36 -19.63 11.37 -5.08
C GLU A 36 -18.10 11.45 -5.17
N PRO A 37 -17.53 12.05 -6.25
CA PRO A 37 -16.09 12.17 -6.43
C PRO A 37 -15.29 12.68 -5.21
N PRO A 38 -15.79 13.62 -4.37
CA PRO A 38 -15.07 14.09 -3.18
C PRO A 38 -14.89 13.03 -2.09
N PHE A 39 -15.65 11.93 -2.11
CA PHE A 39 -15.61 10.88 -1.08
C PHE A 39 -14.18 10.39 -0.81
N TRP A 40 -13.42 10.12 -1.87
CA TRP A 40 -12.04 9.63 -1.74
C TRP A 40 -11.11 10.70 -1.21
N THR A 41 -11.13 11.90 -1.79
CA THR A 41 -10.26 13.01 -1.37
C THR A 41 -10.52 13.38 0.09
N ASP A 42 -11.78 13.63 0.47
CA ASP A 42 -12.14 14.02 1.84
C ASP A 42 -11.90 12.89 2.85
N GLY A 43 -12.04 11.64 2.40
CA GLY A 43 -11.76 10.45 3.20
C GLY A 43 -10.28 10.27 3.47
N GLU A 44 -9.45 10.39 2.43
CA GLU A 44 -8.00 10.30 2.53
C GLU A 44 -7.43 11.45 3.36
N GLU A 45 -7.85 12.69 3.12
CA GLU A 45 -7.43 13.86 3.91
C GLU A 45 -7.72 13.65 5.40
N ARG A 46 -8.89 13.09 5.73
CA ARG A 46 -9.27 12.78 7.11
C ARG A 46 -8.43 11.65 7.72
N ALA A 47 -8.11 10.62 6.93
CA ALA A 47 -7.23 9.54 7.37
C ALA A 47 -5.82 10.08 7.69
N PHE A 48 -5.25 10.89 6.80
CA PHE A 48 -3.96 11.54 7.02
C PHE A 48 -3.98 12.51 8.22
N ALA A 49 -5.05 13.31 8.37
CA ALA A 49 -5.21 14.21 9.50
C ALA A 49 -5.24 13.46 10.85
N GLN A 50 -5.95 12.33 10.93
CA GLN A 50 -5.98 11.48 12.12
C GLN A 50 -4.60 10.92 12.47
N VAL A 51 -3.85 10.43 11.49
CA VAL A 51 -2.49 9.91 11.70
C VAL A 51 -1.57 11.01 12.18
N ARG A 52 -1.66 12.19 11.56
CA ARG A 52 -0.89 13.37 11.95
C ARG A 52 -1.15 13.76 13.40
N GLU A 53 -2.41 13.84 13.81
CA GLU A 53 -2.77 14.19 15.19
C GLU A 53 -2.29 13.13 16.19
N ALA A 54 -2.52 11.85 15.89
CA ALA A 54 -2.22 10.74 16.78
C ALA A 54 -0.72 10.47 16.97
N HIS A 55 0.11 10.77 15.96
CA HIS A 55 1.52 10.36 15.94
C HIS A 55 2.54 11.50 15.81
N PHE A 56 2.13 12.65 15.26
CA PHE A 56 3.02 13.77 14.95
C PHE A 56 2.69 15.05 15.73
N SER A 57 1.67 15.01 16.59
CA SER A 57 1.37 16.12 17.50
C SER A 57 2.51 16.36 18.49
N ARG A 58 2.70 17.63 18.87
CA ARG A 58 3.74 18.05 19.83
C ARG A 58 3.80 17.19 21.10
N PRO A 59 2.69 16.82 21.77
CA PRO A 59 2.75 15.98 22.97
C PRO A 59 3.42 14.62 22.71
N VAL A 60 3.11 13.99 21.57
CA VAL A 60 3.67 12.70 21.18
C VAL A 60 5.16 12.85 20.84
N ARG A 61 5.52 13.90 20.09
CA ARG A 61 6.92 14.15 19.71
C ARG A 61 7.79 14.41 20.93
N VAL A 62 7.39 15.30 21.83
CA VAL A 62 8.13 15.60 23.07
C VAL A 62 8.22 14.39 23.99
N PHE A 63 7.21 13.51 24.01
CA PHE A 63 7.26 12.27 24.77
C PHE A 63 8.31 11.28 24.21
N LEU A 64 8.41 11.15 22.88
CA LEU A 64 9.34 10.22 22.23
C LEU A 64 10.78 10.77 22.15
N ASP A 65 10.90 12.10 21.96
CA ASP A 65 12.15 12.84 21.86
C ASP A 65 11.96 14.26 22.44
N PRO A 66 12.33 14.48 23.72
CA PRO A 66 12.20 15.78 24.36
C PRO A 66 13.03 16.91 23.71
N GLU A 67 14.04 16.56 22.91
CA GLU A 67 14.90 17.52 22.22
C GLU A 67 14.37 17.89 20.82
N ASP A 68 13.27 17.28 20.36
CA ASP A 68 12.65 17.60 19.07
C ASP A 68 12.07 19.02 19.07
N LYS A 69 12.65 19.89 18.23
CA LYS A 69 12.27 21.30 18.08
C LYS A 69 11.41 21.59 16.86
N ARG A 70 11.13 20.58 16.02
CA ARG A 70 10.33 20.76 14.80
C ARG A 70 8.90 21.21 15.13
N THR A 71 8.20 21.80 14.18
CA THR A 71 6.75 21.96 14.25
C THR A 71 6.03 20.65 13.92
N ASP A 72 4.72 20.59 14.17
CA ASP A 72 3.92 19.41 13.80
C ASP A 72 3.80 19.27 12.28
N ASP A 73 3.82 20.39 11.53
CA ASP A 73 3.89 20.37 10.07
C ASP A 73 5.23 19.84 9.57
N GLU A 74 6.36 20.36 10.10
CA GLU A 74 7.70 19.92 9.69
C GLU A 74 7.94 18.43 9.98
N ALA A 75 7.48 17.95 11.13
CA ALA A 75 7.61 16.53 11.50
C ALA A 75 6.74 15.61 10.63
N TRP A 76 5.60 16.14 10.14
CA TRP A 76 4.69 15.45 9.25
C TRP A 76 5.20 15.39 7.81
N GLU A 77 5.59 16.53 7.24
CA GLU A 77 6.08 16.67 5.85
C GLU A 77 7.34 15.84 5.58
N GLU A 78 8.17 15.58 6.60
CA GLU A 78 9.34 14.70 6.46
C GLU A 78 8.95 13.21 6.27
N ARG A 79 7.70 12.83 6.58
CA ARG A 79 7.29 11.42 6.73
C ARG A 79 6.04 11.03 5.96
N ASP A 80 5.17 11.96 5.61
CA ASP A 80 3.88 11.71 4.99
C ASP A 80 3.95 10.81 3.73
N SER A 81 4.86 11.13 2.81
CA SER A 81 5.11 10.39 1.57
C SER A 81 5.61 8.97 1.84
N VAL A 82 6.52 8.81 2.79
CA VAL A 82 7.05 7.49 3.20
C VAL A 82 5.95 6.65 3.84
N LEU A 83 5.13 7.24 4.71
CA LEU A 83 4.02 6.54 5.36
C LEU A 83 2.97 6.09 4.34
N ALA A 84 2.66 6.94 3.35
CA ALA A 84 1.74 6.60 2.27
C ALA A 84 2.26 5.43 1.43
N GLU A 85 3.54 5.45 1.07
CA GLU A 85 4.19 4.35 0.34
C GLU A 85 4.19 3.05 1.16
N GLU A 86 4.56 3.10 2.44
CA GLU A 86 4.58 1.94 3.32
C GLU A 86 3.17 1.36 3.52
N ALA A 87 2.15 2.20 3.71
CA ALA A 87 0.76 1.77 3.82
C ALA A 87 0.26 1.12 2.52
N ALA A 88 0.63 1.65 1.35
CA ALA A 88 0.29 1.06 0.07
C ALA A 88 0.95 -0.32 -0.13
N LEU A 89 2.24 -0.45 0.23
CA LEU A 89 2.96 -1.72 0.17
C LEU A 89 2.36 -2.77 1.12
N TRP A 90 1.95 -2.33 2.32
CA TRP A 90 1.34 -3.21 3.31
C TRP A 90 -0.03 -3.70 2.85
N SER A 91 -0.87 -2.79 2.36
CA SER A 91 -2.16 -3.13 1.76
C SER A 91 -2.00 -4.09 0.56
N HIS A 92 -1.06 -3.81 -0.33
CA HIS A 92 -0.78 -4.67 -1.49
C HIS A 92 -0.31 -6.07 -1.08
N ARG A 93 0.56 -6.19 -0.06
CA ARG A 93 0.96 -7.50 0.47
C ARG A 93 -0.27 -8.25 1.00
N ARG A 94 -1.12 -7.59 1.78
CA ARG A 94 -2.32 -8.19 2.36
C ARG A 94 -3.33 -8.63 1.30
N LEU A 95 -3.50 -7.85 0.22
CA LEU A 95 -4.35 -8.23 -0.91
C LEU A 95 -3.86 -9.50 -1.62
N ARG A 96 -2.53 -9.72 -1.69
CA ARG A 96 -1.96 -10.97 -2.25
C ARG A 96 -2.15 -12.18 -1.34
N GLU A 97 -2.41 -11.98 -0.06
CA GLU A 97 -2.67 -13.07 0.90
C GLU A 97 -4.12 -13.56 0.86
N ILE A 98 -5.04 -12.78 0.26
CA ILE A 98 -6.44 -13.17 0.12
C ILE A 98 -6.56 -14.12 -1.08
N PRO A 99 -6.95 -15.39 -0.87
CA PRO A 99 -7.17 -16.30 -1.99
C PRO A 99 -8.32 -15.79 -2.86
N PHE A 100 -8.17 -15.86 -4.19
CA PHE A 100 -9.27 -15.53 -5.09
C PHE A 100 -10.43 -16.49 -4.85
N VAL A 101 -11.67 -16.02 -5.00
CA VAL A 101 -12.85 -16.88 -4.90
C VAL A 101 -12.76 -17.94 -6.00
N GLY A 102 -12.49 -19.18 -5.62
CA GLY A 102 -12.27 -20.31 -6.54
C GLY A 102 -10.82 -20.79 -6.64
N ASP A 103 -9.84 -20.07 -6.09
CA ASP A 103 -8.51 -20.62 -5.82
C ASP A 103 -8.68 -21.63 -4.68
N GLY A 104 -8.72 -22.89 -5.08
CA GLY A 104 -9.06 -23.99 -4.21
C GLY A 104 -8.19 -24.03 -2.96
N ILE A 105 -8.78 -24.56 -1.90
CA ILE A 105 -8.03 -25.34 -0.91
C ILE A 105 -7.42 -26.51 -1.69
N HIS A 106 -6.34 -26.23 -2.41
CA HIS A 106 -5.53 -27.21 -3.07
C HIS A 106 -4.50 -27.66 -2.04
N ASP A 107 -4.81 -28.79 -1.42
CA ASP A 107 -3.91 -29.58 -0.59
C ASP A 107 -2.86 -30.22 -1.52
N ASP A 108 -2.11 -29.40 -2.26
CA ASP A 108 -1.11 -29.87 -3.21
C ASP A 108 0.24 -29.94 -2.49
N ALA A 109 0.33 -30.91 -1.58
CA ALA A 109 1.57 -31.66 -1.48
C ALA A 109 1.83 -32.30 -2.84
N GLU A 110 3.03 -32.04 -3.36
CA GLU A 110 3.69 -32.70 -4.50
C GLU A 110 3.73 -31.92 -5.83
N ASP A 111 4.96 -31.47 -6.10
CA ASP A 111 5.64 -31.48 -7.39
C ASP A 111 5.20 -30.45 -8.45
N SER A 112 5.92 -29.33 -8.49
CA SER A 112 6.01 -28.49 -9.69
C SER A 112 7.49 -28.29 -10.04
N PRO A 113 7.94 -28.76 -11.22
CA PRO A 113 9.33 -28.65 -11.64
C PRO A 113 9.68 -27.21 -12.03
N ASP A 114 10.90 -26.83 -11.65
CA ASP A 114 11.53 -25.52 -11.81
C ASP A 114 11.50 -25.04 -13.29
N PRO A 115 10.96 -23.85 -13.62
CA PRO A 115 10.97 -23.36 -14.99
C PRO A 115 12.35 -22.80 -15.35
N THR A 116 13.12 -23.57 -16.11
CA THR A 116 14.34 -23.10 -16.78
C THR A 116 14.04 -21.87 -17.65
N PRO A 117 14.82 -20.77 -17.55
CA PRO A 117 14.57 -19.57 -18.35
C PRO A 117 14.86 -19.81 -19.85
N PRO A 118 14.12 -19.16 -20.76
CA PRO A 118 14.29 -19.36 -22.20
C PRO A 118 15.59 -18.75 -22.75
N ASP A 119 16.27 -19.52 -23.59
CA ASP A 119 17.52 -19.17 -24.29
C ASP A 119 17.27 -18.14 -25.41
N LEU A 120 17.88 -16.96 -25.31
CA LEU A 120 17.69 -15.80 -26.19
C LEU A 120 18.67 -15.78 -27.38
N THR A 121 18.93 -16.93 -28.01
CA THR A 121 19.86 -17.01 -29.14
C THR A 121 19.24 -17.60 -30.40
N SER A 122 18.18 -16.98 -30.94
CA SER A 122 17.74 -17.23 -32.33
C SER A 122 16.77 -16.15 -32.84
N GLN A 123 17.26 -14.94 -33.06
CA GLN A 123 16.63 -13.99 -33.99
C GLN A 123 17.70 -13.30 -34.82
N ASN A 124 18.14 -13.96 -35.89
CA ASN A 124 18.81 -13.34 -37.03
C ASN A 124 18.86 -14.33 -38.20
N ALA A 125 17.79 -14.39 -38.99
CA ALA A 125 17.84 -14.87 -40.38
C ALA A 125 16.48 -14.68 -41.07
N VAL A 126 16.20 -13.49 -41.63
CA VAL A 126 15.22 -13.37 -42.73
C VAL A 126 15.71 -12.34 -43.73
N GLY A 127 15.89 -12.79 -44.99
CA GLY A 127 15.70 -11.93 -46.16
C GLY A 127 16.92 -11.64 -47.04
N ALA A 128 17.47 -12.64 -47.74
CA ALA A 128 18.22 -12.39 -48.98
C ALA A 128 18.08 -13.56 -49.98
N GLY A 129 17.57 -13.25 -51.18
CA GLY A 129 17.54 -14.10 -52.38
C GLY A 129 16.19 -14.75 -52.67
N GLY A 130 15.60 -14.73 -53.85
CA GLY A 130 16.00 -14.24 -55.18
C GLY A 130 15.03 -14.80 -56.23
N SER A 131 14.83 -14.04 -57.31
CA SER A 131 14.45 -14.40 -58.70
C SER A 131 13.38 -15.46 -59.00
N ASP A 132 12.38 -15.04 -59.80
CA ASP A 132 12.17 -15.52 -61.18
C ASP A 132 11.68 -14.37 -62.06
#